data_AF-A0A327NDV2-F1
#
_entry.id   AF-A0A327NDV2-F1
#
_cell.length_a   1.000
_cell.length_b   1.000
_cell.length_c   1.000
_cell.angle_alpha   90.00
_cell.angle_beta   90.00
_cell.angle_gamma   90.00
#
_symmetry.space_group_name_H-M   'P 1'
#
loop_
_entity.id
_entity.type
_entity.pdbx_description
1 polymer ?
#
loop_
_entity_poly.entity_id
_entity_poly.type
_entity_poly.pdbx_seq_one_letter_code
_entity_poly.pdbx_strand_id
1 'polypeptide(L)'
;MPEPAHWRHCYEQLCWQADEEELPPLVFFKADGRTGRAKRSKGRNLLDRLILHQDAVLAFAFEPGVPFTNNQAERDLRPVKVKQRVSGCFRTESGAGMYARISGFISTMRKNSQNVVDELASVLSGSFQWAT
;
A
#
# COMPACT_ATOMS: atom_id res chain seq x y z
N MET A 1 -21.68 8.13 16.79
CA MET A 1 -20.29 7.90 16.36
C MET A 1 -19.48 9.12 16.78
N PRO A 2 -18.33 8.99 17.44
CA PRO A 2 -17.48 10.13 17.74
C PRO A 2 -17.08 10.85 16.45
N GLU A 3 -16.88 12.16 16.56
CA GLU A 3 -16.49 13.04 15.46
C GLU A 3 -15.09 12.66 14.94
N PRO A 4 -14.79 12.73 13.62
CA PRO A 4 -13.50 12.29 13.07
C PRO A 4 -12.27 12.89 13.75
N ALA A 5 -12.36 14.13 14.24
CA ALA A 5 -11.28 14.77 15.00
C ALA A 5 -10.93 14.02 16.29
N HIS A 6 -11.93 13.44 16.98
CA HIS A 6 -11.70 12.68 18.21
C HIS A 6 -10.79 11.46 17.95
N TRP A 7 -11.08 10.70 16.90
CA TRP A 7 -10.29 9.50 16.56
C TRP A 7 -8.89 9.81 16.08
N ARG A 8 -8.71 10.92 15.34
CA ARG A 8 -7.37 11.40 14.98
C ARG A 8 -6.57 11.80 16.21
N HIS A 9 -7.19 12.51 17.15
CA HIS A 9 -6.54 12.86 18.39
C HIS A 9 -6.13 11.62 19.20
N CYS A 10 -7.03 10.63 19.33
CA CYS A 10 -6.68 9.35 19.97
C CYS A 10 -5.50 8.65 19.28
N TYR A 11 -5.44 8.66 17.95
CA TYR A 11 -4.33 8.09 17.20
C TYR A 11 -3.01 8.83 17.44
N GLU A 12 -3.04 10.16 17.47
CA GLU A 12 -1.87 11.00 17.77
C GLU A 12 -1.35 10.76 19.19
N GLN A 13 -2.26 10.63 20.16
CA GLN A 13 -1.89 10.29 21.54
C GLN A 13 -1.20 8.92 21.62
N LEU A 14 -1.67 7.91 20.88
CA LEU A 14 -1.01 6.60 20.81
C LEU A 14 0.38 6.69 20.18
N CYS A 15 0.54 7.47 19.11
CA CYS A 15 1.85 7.69 18.49
C CYS A 15 2.80 8.41 19.45
N TRP A 16 2.30 9.38 20.22
CA TRP A 16 3.08 10.10 21.22
C TRP A 16 3.54 9.19 22.36
N GLN A 17 2.65 8.36 22.90
CA GLN A 17 3.02 7.35 23.91
C GLN A 17 4.07 6.37 23.38
N ALA A 18 3.92 5.90 22.14
CA ALA A 18 4.91 5.04 21.50
C ALA A 18 6.27 5.74 21.31
N ASP A 19 6.29 7.05 21.08
CA ASP A 19 7.51 7.84 20.95
C ASP A 19 8.31 7.89 22.26
N GLU A 20 7.60 8.03 23.39
CA GLU A 20 8.16 8.04 24.74
C GLU A 20 8.68 6.66 25.17
N GLU A 21 7.96 5.58 24.82
CA GLU A 21 8.37 4.21 25.13
C GLU A 21 9.60 3.74 24.30
N GLU A 22 9.78 4.30 23.11
CA GLU A 22 10.85 3.90 22.21
C GLU A 22 12.23 4.32 22.72
N LEU A 23 13.07 3.33 22.99
CA LEU A 23 14.44 3.54 23.45
C LEU A 23 15.26 4.47 22.53
N PRO A 24 16.19 5.25 23.08
CA PRO A 24 17.11 6.06 22.27
C PRO A 24 17.88 5.17 21.29
N PRO A 25 18.23 5.70 20.10
CA PRO A 25 18.84 4.90 19.05
C PRO A 25 20.18 4.32 19.52
N LEU A 26 20.38 3.02 19.30
CA LEU A 26 21.58 2.33 19.73
C LEU A 26 22.81 2.86 18.98
N VAL A 27 23.77 3.39 19.73
CA VAL A 27 25.06 3.85 19.21
C VAL A 27 26.09 2.77 19.48
N PHE A 28 26.73 2.28 18.41
CA PHE A 28 27.82 1.30 18.52
C PHE A 28 29.16 2.02 18.47
N PHE A 29 30.03 1.76 19.45
CA PHE A 29 31.40 2.26 19.46
C PHE A 29 32.30 1.32 18.67
N LYS A 30 33.11 1.88 17.76
CA LYS A 30 34.17 1.12 17.06
C LYS A 30 35.43 1.08 17.92
N ALA A 31 36.31 0.12 17.64
CA ALA A 31 37.61 -0.01 18.31
C ALA A 31 38.53 1.21 18.14
N ASP A 32 38.31 2.03 17.11
CA ASP A 32 39.05 3.29 16.85
C ASP A 32 38.46 4.51 17.59
N GLY A 33 37.52 4.30 18.52
CA GLY A 33 36.88 5.37 19.31
C GLY A 33 35.81 6.15 18.54
N ARG A 34 35.58 5.88 17.25
CA ARG A 34 34.53 6.52 16.47
C ARG A 34 33.18 5.85 16.72
N THR A 35 32.13 6.65 16.84
CA THR A 35 30.76 6.14 16.88
C THR A 35 30.31 5.74 15.48
N GLY A 36 29.80 4.51 15.33
CA GLY A 36 29.06 4.10 14.13
C GLY A 36 27.74 4.86 13.99
N ARG A 37 27.12 4.79 12.82
CA ARG A 37 25.78 5.37 12.59
C ARG A 37 24.80 4.73 13.57
N ALA A 38 24.11 5.55 14.36
CA ALA A 38 23.10 5.10 15.28
C ALA A 38 22.01 4.33 14.52
N LYS A 39 21.70 3.10 14.97
CA LYS A 39 20.71 2.25 14.32
C LYS A 39 19.35 2.49 14.95
N ARG A 40 18.37 2.87 14.13
CA ARG A 40 16.96 2.95 14.57
C ARG A 40 16.40 1.56 14.85
N SER A 41 15.58 1.44 15.89
CA SER A 41 14.83 0.23 16.21
C SER A 41 13.79 -0.08 15.12
N LYS A 42 13.25 -1.30 15.10
CA LYS A 42 12.13 -1.64 14.20
C LYS A 42 10.87 -0.85 14.56
N GLY A 43 10.60 -0.64 15.85
CA GLY A 43 9.42 0.08 16.31
C GLY A 43 9.49 1.57 16.00
N ARG A 44 10.65 2.24 16.17
CA ARG A 44 10.85 3.63 15.71
C ARG A 44 10.60 3.80 14.22
N ASN A 45 11.11 2.89 13.38
CA ASN A 45 10.85 2.92 11.94
C ASN A 45 9.36 2.72 11.62
N LEU A 46 8.64 1.89 12.38
CA LEU A 46 7.20 1.71 12.23
C LEU A 46 6.43 2.96 12.66
N LEU A 47 6.75 3.52 13.82
CA LEU A 47 6.14 4.76 14.34
C LEU A 47 6.30 5.92 13.36
N ASP A 48 7.53 6.15 12.87
CA ASP A 48 7.81 7.19 11.87
C ASP A 48 6.92 7.03 10.63
N ARG A 49 6.67 5.79 10.20
CA ARG A 49 5.82 5.48 9.05
C ARG A 49 4.34 5.66 9.35
N LEU A 50 3.90 5.32 10.56
CA LEU A 50 2.52 5.51 11.01
C LEU A 50 2.17 7.00 11.09
N ILE A 51 3.06 7.82 11.66
CA ILE A 51 2.91 9.28 11.71
C ILE A 51 2.91 9.87 10.29
N LEU A 52 3.89 9.49 9.46
CA LEU A 52 4.02 10.04 8.10
C LEU A 52 2.83 9.71 7.20
N HIS A 53 2.20 8.54 7.39
CA HIS A 53 1.10 8.05 6.55
C HIS A 53 -0.23 7.98 7.33
N GLN A 54 -0.39 8.79 8.38
CA GLN A 54 -1.55 8.77 9.28
C GLN A 54 -2.88 8.82 8.52
N ASP A 55 -3.01 9.73 7.55
CA ASP A 55 -4.23 9.87 6.76
C ASP A 55 -4.57 8.58 5.98
N ALA A 56 -3.56 7.92 5.42
CA ALA A 56 -3.75 6.67 4.69
C ALA A 56 -4.08 5.50 5.64
N VAL A 57 -3.47 5.48 6.83
CA VAL A 57 -3.73 4.46 7.86
C VAL A 57 -5.17 4.58 8.39
N LEU A 58 -5.66 5.81 8.59
CA LEU A 58 -7.00 6.08 9.11
C LEU A 58 -8.09 6.14 8.03
N ALA A 59 -7.72 6.08 6.74
CA ALA A 59 -8.66 6.21 5.64
C ALA A 59 -9.84 5.23 5.74
N PHE A 60 -9.62 3.98 6.16
CA PHE A 60 -10.71 3.00 6.31
C PHE A 60 -11.82 3.43 7.28
N ALA A 61 -11.50 4.30 8.24
CA ALA A 61 -12.45 4.74 9.26
C ALA A 61 -13.30 5.93 8.81
N PHE A 62 -12.82 6.69 7.81
CA PHE A 62 -13.43 7.97 7.42
C PHE A 62 -13.84 8.04 5.94
N GLU A 63 -13.21 7.25 5.07
CA GLU A 63 -13.50 7.20 3.64
C GLU A 63 -14.38 5.98 3.31
N PRO A 64 -15.61 6.20 2.81
CA PRO A 64 -16.47 5.12 2.36
C PRO A 64 -15.81 4.26 1.28
N GLY A 65 -15.99 2.94 1.36
CA GLY A 65 -15.46 2.01 0.37
C GLY A 65 -13.99 1.61 0.56
N VAL A 66 -13.26 2.21 1.51
CA VAL A 66 -11.93 1.75 1.91
C VAL A 66 -12.06 0.62 2.93
N PRO A 67 -11.63 -0.62 2.61
CA PRO A 67 -11.70 -1.72 3.56
C PRO A 67 -10.63 -1.56 4.65
N PHE A 68 -10.92 -2.08 5.85
CA PHE A 68 -9.93 -2.14 6.95
C PHE A 68 -8.69 -2.98 6.61
N THR A 69 -8.82 -3.95 5.69
CA THR A 69 -7.74 -4.88 5.34
C THR A 69 -7.10 -4.53 3.99
N ASN A 70 -5.78 -4.70 3.88
CA ASN A 70 -5.02 -4.55 2.64
C ASN A 70 -5.18 -5.74 1.66
N ASN A 71 -6.01 -6.73 1.98
CA ASN A 71 -6.14 -7.98 1.21
C ASN A 71 -6.47 -7.74 -0.26
N GLN A 72 -7.29 -6.74 -0.56
CA GLN A 72 -7.69 -6.43 -1.93
C GLN A 72 -6.50 -5.91 -2.76
N ALA A 73 -5.74 -4.94 -2.24
CA ALA A 73 -4.59 -4.42 -2.94
C ALA A 73 -3.49 -5.49 -3.11
N GLU A 74 -3.24 -6.33 -2.09
CA GLU A 74 -2.31 -7.44 -2.20
C GLU A 74 -2.73 -8.45 -3.27
N ARG A 75 -4.02 -8.78 -3.32
CA ARG A 75 -4.58 -9.69 -4.33
C ARG A 75 -4.42 -9.12 -5.74
N ASP A 76 -4.62 -7.82 -5.91
CA ASP A 76 -4.44 -7.12 -7.19
C ASP A 76 -2.97 -7.06 -7.63
N LEU A 77 -2.01 -6.94 -6.69
CA LEU A 77 -0.57 -6.89 -6.99
C LEU A 77 0.07 -8.27 -7.17
N ARG A 78 -0.53 -9.33 -6.60
CA ARG A 78 0.01 -10.70 -6.63
C ARG A 78 0.31 -11.22 -8.05
N PRO A 79 -0.54 -11.04 -9.07
CA PRO A 79 -0.26 -11.49 -10.44
C PRO A 79 1.02 -10.89 -11.01
N VAL A 80 1.27 -9.60 -10.77
CA VAL A 80 2.50 -8.92 -11.22
C VAL A 80 3.72 -9.56 -10.57
N LYS A 81 3.65 -9.85 -9.27
CA LYS A 81 4.77 -10.49 -8.57
C LYS A 81 5.02 -11.92 -9.03
N VAL A 82 3.96 -12.68 -9.28
CA VAL A 82 4.04 -14.03 -9.86
C VAL A 82 4.65 -13.98 -11.26
N LYS A 83 4.24 -13.02 -12.10
CA LYS A 83 4.82 -12.81 -13.43
C LYS A 83 6.33 -12.52 -13.34
N GLN A 84 6.72 -11.65 -12.41
CA GLN A 84 8.12 -11.29 -12.19
C GLN A 84 8.96 -12.50 -11.72
N ARG A 85 8.45 -13.29 -10.77
CA ARG A 85 9.22 -14.35 -10.09
C ARG A 85 9.18 -15.70 -10.80
N VAL A 86 8.05 -16.06 -11.41
CA VAL A 86 7.77 -17.44 -11.87
C VAL A 86 7.51 -17.49 -13.37
N SER A 87 6.75 -16.55 -13.94
CA SER A 87 6.30 -16.64 -15.34
C SER A 87 7.21 -15.89 -16.32
N GLY A 88 8.53 -16.10 -16.22
CA GLY A 88 9.52 -15.60 -17.19
C GLY A 88 9.89 -14.12 -17.07
N CYS A 89 9.45 -13.43 -16.01
CA CYS A 89 9.72 -12.01 -15.74
C CYS A 89 9.27 -11.06 -16.88
N PHE A 90 9.58 -9.77 -16.73
CA PHE A 90 9.43 -8.75 -17.76
C PHE A 90 10.79 -8.46 -18.37
N ARG A 91 10.90 -8.55 -19.69
CA ARG A 91 12.14 -8.24 -20.42
C ARG A 91 12.33 -6.75 -20.69
N THR A 92 11.23 -6.00 -20.75
CA THR A 92 11.20 -4.56 -21.02
C THR A 92 10.17 -3.88 -20.13
N GLU A 93 10.39 -2.60 -19.83
CA GLU A 93 9.43 -1.77 -19.09
C GLU A 93 8.12 -1.60 -19.86
N SER A 94 8.18 -1.43 -21.18
CA SER A 94 7.00 -1.39 -22.06
C SER A 94 6.13 -2.65 -21.92
N GLY A 95 6.75 -3.85 -21.89
CA GLY A 95 6.04 -5.11 -21.67
C GLY A 95 5.38 -5.19 -20.29
N ALA A 96 6.05 -4.66 -19.25
CA ALA A 96 5.46 -4.56 -17.92
C ALA A 96 4.27 -3.59 -17.87
N GLY A 97 4.38 -2.46 -18.58
CA GLY A 97 3.30 -1.47 -18.71
C GLY A 97 2.06 -2.04 -19.39
N MET A 98 2.22 -2.78 -20.49
CA MET A 98 1.10 -3.46 -21.16
C MET A 98 0.41 -4.47 -20.22
N TYR A 99 1.21 -5.27 -19.50
CA TYR A 99 0.67 -6.22 -18.53
C TYR A 99 -0.10 -5.53 -17.39
N ALA A 100 0.45 -4.45 -16.84
CA ALA A 100 -0.19 -3.67 -15.80
C ALA A 100 -1.50 -3.06 -16.28
N ARG A 101 -1.55 -2.54 -17.52
CA ARG A 101 -2.77 -1.97 -18.12
C ARG A 101 -3.88 -3.01 -18.26
N ILE A 102 -3.56 -4.19 -18.79
CA ILE A 102 -4.54 -5.30 -18.95
C ILE A 102 -5.01 -5.80 -17.58
N SER A 103 -4.08 -6.02 -16.65
CA SER A 103 -4.41 -6.51 -15.31
C SER A 103 -5.25 -5.50 -14.52
N GLY A 104 -4.94 -4.21 -14.64
CA GLY A 104 -5.70 -3.11 -14.03
C GLY A 104 -7.12 -3.02 -14.60
N PHE A 105 -7.28 -3.15 -15.92
CA PHE A 105 -8.59 -3.24 -16.55
C PHE A 105 -9.42 -4.39 -15.98
N ILE A 106 -8.85 -5.61 -15.96
CA ILE A 106 -9.53 -6.80 -15.43
C ILE A 106 -9.92 -6.63 -13.95
N SER A 107 -9.02 -6.09 -13.12
CA SER A 107 -9.31 -5.81 -11.69
C SER A 107 -10.47 -4.83 -11.55
N THR A 108 -10.51 -3.79 -12.39
CA THR A 108 -11.58 -2.77 -12.38
C THR A 108 -12.93 -3.37 -12.77
N MET A 109 -13.00 -4.13 -13.86
CA MET A 109 -14.24 -4.80 -14.28
C MET A 109 -14.79 -5.72 -13.19
N ARG A 110 -13.91 -6.49 -12.52
CA ARG A 110 -14.29 -7.36 -11.39
C ARG A 110 -14.83 -6.57 -10.19
N LYS A 111 -14.21 -5.44 -9.85
CA LYS A 111 -14.67 -4.57 -8.75
C LYS A 111 -16.04 -3.98 -9.01
N ASN A 112 -16.35 -3.68 -10.28
CA ASN A 112 -17.66 -3.21 -10.71
C ASN A 112 -18.67 -4.33 -10.97
N SER A 113 -18.36 -5.58 -10.58
CA SER A 113 -19.22 -6.75 -10.82
C SER A 113 -19.59 -6.99 -12.29
N GLN A 114 -18.73 -6.57 -13.22
CA GLN A 114 -18.92 -6.75 -14.66
C GLN A 114 -18.30 -8.05 -15.16
N ASN A 115 -18.84 -8.59 -16.26
CA ASN A 115 -18.26 -9.76 -16.92
C ASN A 115 -16.99 -9.37 -17.68
N VAL A 116 -15.84 -9.77 -17.15
CA VAL A 116 -14.52 -9.46 -17.72
C VAL A 116 -14.39 -9.88 -19.19
N VAL A 117 -14.96 -11.03 -19.59
CA VAL A 117 -14.81 -11.53 -20.96
C VAL A 117 -15.59 -10.67 -21.93
N ASP A 118 -16.82 -10.31 -21.58
CA ASP A 118 -17.68 -9.46 -22.39
C ASP A 118 -17.07 -8.05 -22.53
N GLU A 119 -16.50 -7.52 -21.45
CA GLU A 119 -15.84 -6.21 -21.46
C GLU A 119 -14.51 -6.21 -22.23
N LEU A 120 -13.76 -7.31 -22.19
CA LEU A 120 -12.60 -7.44 -23.08
C LEU A 120 -13.02 -7.50 -24.54
N ALA A 121 -14.12 -8.20 -24.87
CA ALA A 121 -14.66 -8.24 -26.21
C ALA A 121 -15.12 -6.86 -26.68
N SER A 122 -15.80 -6.09 -25.81
CA SER A 122 -16.27 -4.73 -26.12
C SER A 122 -15.12 -3.74 -26.37
N VAL A 123 -14.01 -3.89 -25.63
CA VAL A 123 -12.78 -3.10 -25.88
C VAL A 123 -12.21 -3.42 -27.26
N LEU A 124 -12.15 -4.69 -27.63
CA LEU A 124 -11.61 -5.13 -28.92
C LEU A 124 -12.50 -4.74 -30.11
N SER A 125 -13.82 -4.68 -29.91
CA SER A 125 -14.78 -4.20 -30.93
C SER A 125 -14.90 -2.68 -31.01
N GLY A 126 -14.23 -1.94 -30.12
CA GLY A 126 -14.29 -0.47 -30.06
C GLY A 126 -15.59 0.10 -29.52
N SER A 127 -16.42 -0.73 -28.88
CA SER A 127 -17.72 -0.33 -28.31
C SER A 127 -17.70 -0.16 -26.79
N PHE A 128 -16.55 -0.37 -26.15
CA PHE A 128 -16.40 -0.21 -24.69
C PHE A 128 -16.64 1.23 -24.25
N GLN A 129 -17.39 1.39 -23.16
CA GLN A 129 -17.60 2.66 -22.48
C GLN A 129 -17.45 2.45 -20.98
N TRP A 130 -16.88 3.43 -20.31
CA TRP A 130 -16.84 3.42 -18.85
C TRP A 130 -18.26 3.63 -18.32
N ALA A 131 -18.65 2.80 -17.35
CA ALA A 131 -19.81 3.08 -16.51
C ALA A 131 -19.50 4.35 -15.70
N THR A 132 -20.07 5.49 -16.11
CA THR A 132 -20.12 6.73 -15.34
C THR A 132 -21.19 6.66 -14.26
#